data_AF-A0A0S8JSC1-F1
#
_entry.id   AF-A0A0S8JSC1-F1
#
_cell.length_a   1.000
_cell.length_b   1.000
_cell.length_c   1.000
_cell.angle_alpha   90.00
_cell.angle_beta   90.00
_cell.angle_gamma   90.00
#
_symmetry.space_group_name_H-M   'P 1'
#
loop_
_entity.id
_entity.type
_entity.pdbx_description
1 polymer ?
#
loop_
_entity_poly.entity_id
_entity_poly.type
_entity_poly.pdbx_seq_one_letter_code
_entity_poly.pdbx_strand_id
1 'polypeptide(L)'
;MSYWNSLPDRYWTGPECWANRLQDWQINGGRVECINGSLPRRTLHILDRYLSDRTGSLHMQVTSGLIKKVESDAEYTWSGFLIGAGNLEMDYRRRALIHGAYGNEGGLIIALDVRGDILLIDNETGALLQLAEPVDKRPHDLRRTVSLSLDLEPR
;
A
#
# COMPACT_ATOMS: atom_id res chain seq x y z
N MET A 1 -9.72 -5.82 -9.97
CA MET A 1 -8.41 -6.35 -10.38
C MET A 1 -7.70 -5.28 -11.18
N SER A 2 -6.38 -5.16 -11.05
CA SER A 2 -5.58 -4.35 -11.97
C SER A 2 -5.49 -5.03 -13.34
N TYR A 3 -5.08 -4.27 -14.36
CA TYR A 3 -4.88 -4.76 -15.74
C TYR A 3 -3.43 -4.58 -16.19
N TRP A 4 -2.49 -4.48 -15.26
CA TRP A 4 -1.06 -4.34 -15.58
C TRP A 4 -0.50 -5.50 -16.41
N ASN A 5 -1.10 -6.69 -16.32
CA ASN A 5 -0.76 -7.85 -17.13
C ASN A 5 -1.05 -7.67 -18.64
N SER A 6 -1.91 -6.72 -19.02
CA SER A 6 -2.20 -6.39 -20.41
C SER A 6 -1.49 -5.11 -20.89
N LEU A 7 -0.66 -4.51 -20.04
CA LEU A 7 0.12 -3.31 -20.36
C LEU A 7 1.57 -3.67 -20.69
N PRO A 8 2.23 -2.92 -21.60
CA PRO A 8 3.65 -3.11 -21.86
C PRO A 8 4.51 -2.62 -20.69
N ASP A 9 5.75 -3.09 -20.62
CA ASP A 9 6.73 -2.61 -19.64
C ASP A 9 7.01 -1.11 -19.86
N ARG A 10 6.85 -0.31 -18.81
CA ARG A 10 6.95 1.17 -18.86
C ARG A 10 6.98 1.80 -17.47
N TYR A 11 7.43 3.04 -17.33
CA TYR A 11 7.42 3.76 -16.04
C TYR A 11 6.02 4.22 -15.58
N TRP A 12 5.06 4.38 -16.49
CA TRP A 12 3.73 4.90 -16.16
C TRP A 12 2.75 3.78 -15.77
N THR A 13 2.17 3.86 -14.56
CA THR A 13 1.33 2.81 -13.96
C THR A 13 -0.11 2.74 -14.47
N GLY A 14 -0.54 3.71 -15.31
CA GLY A 14 -1.89 3.78 -15.87
C GLY A 14 -2.70 5.00 -15.37
N PRO A 15 -3.79 5.36 -16.06
CA PRO A 15 -4.61 6.53 -15.74
C PRO A 15 -5.48 6.39 -14.48
N GLU A 16 -5.79 5.16 -14.07
CA GLU A 16 -6.58 4.84 -12.88
C GLU A 16 -5.77 4.93 -11.59
N CYS A 17 -4.44 5.08 -11.69
CA CYS A 17 -3.54 5.14 -10.57
C CYS A 17 -2.75 6.44 -10.51
N TRP A 18 -2.43 6.90 -9.30
CA TRP A 18 -1.39 7.90 -9.05
C TRP A 18 -0.28 7.31 -8.20
N ALA A 19 0.90 7.17 -8.79
CA ALA A 19 2.08 6.66 -8.09
C ALA A 19 2.93 7.84 -7.59
N ASN A 20 2.98 8.05 -6.27
CA ASN A 20 3.73 9.16 -5.70
C ASN A 20 5.23 8.97 -5.95
N ARG A 21 5.85 10.03 -6.49
CA ARG A 21 7.18 10.01 -7.12
C ARG A 21 7.22 9.06 -8.32
N LEU A 22 6.54 9.43 -9.41
CA LEU A 22 6.35 8.61 -10.63
C LEU A 22 7.60 7.86 -11.11
N GLN A 23 8.78 8.47 -11.00
CA GLN A 23 10.06 7.87 -11.42
C GLN A 23 10.49 6.66 -10.56
N ASP A 24 9.90 6.45 -9.40
CA ASP A 24 10.18 5.33 -8.51
C ASP A 24 9.34 4.10 -8.86
N TRP A 25 8.52 4.15 -9.91
CA TRP A 25 7.57 3.11 -10.27
C TRP A 25 7.73 2.65 -11.71
N GLN A 26 7.41 1.38 -11.97
CA GLN A 26 7.27 0.86 -13.32
C GLN A 26 6.24 -0.28 -13.37
N ILE A 27 5.72 -0.54 -14.56
CA ILE A 27 5.15 -1.81 -14.96
C ILE A 27 6.28 -2.64 -15.56
N ASN A 28 6.45 -3.87 -15.09
CA ASN A 28 7.46 -4.79 -15.57
C ASN A 28 6.97 -6.24 -15.40
N GLY A 29 6.89 -6.99 -16.49
CA GLY A 29 6.44 -8.39 -16.44
C GLY A 29 5.02 -8.54 -15.90
N GLY A 30 4.13 -7.62 -16.27
CA GLY A 30 2.70 -7.68 -15.94
C GLY A 30 2.31 -7.28 -14.50
N ARG A 31 3.24 -6.73 -13.72
CA ARG A 31 3.02 -6.21 -12.36
C ARG A 31 3.54 -4.79 -12.21
N VAL A 32 3.09 -4.09 -11.18
CA VAL A 32 3.71 -2.83 -10.75
C VAL A 32 4.88 -3.10 -9.82
N GLU A 33 5.95 -2.34 -9.96
CA GLU A 33 7.16 -2.41 -9.15
C GLU A 33 7.53 -1.03 -8.62
N CYS A 34 7.82 -0.92 -7.32
CA CYS A 34 8.47 0.24 -6.72
C CYS A 34 9.99 0.04 -6.79
N ILE A 35 10.64 0.60 -7.80
CA ILE A 35 12.05 0.35 -8.14
C ILE A 35 13.06 1.18 -7.35
N ASN A 36 12.59 2.13 -6.54
CA ASN A 36 13.46 2.97 -5.72
C ASN A 36 12.99 2.97 -4.25
N GLY A 37 13.66 2.16 -3.44
CA GLY A 37 13.43 2.03 -2.00
C GLY A 37 14.26 2.97 -1.12
N SER A 38 15.05 3.89 -1.68
CA SER A 38 15.98 4.74 -0.92
C SER A 38 15.31 5.74 0.04
N LEU A 39 14.03 6.07 -0.18
CA LEU A 39 13.25 6.84 0.79
C LEU A 39 12.02 6.01 1.22
N PRO A 40 11.58 6.14 2.48
CA PRO A 40 10.47 5.37 3.01
C PRO A 40 9.13 5.73 2.33
N ARG A 41 8.13 4.88 2.54
CA ARG A 41 6.69 5.12 2.26
C ARG A 41 6.41 5.59 0.83
N ARG A 42 6.28 4.62 -0.08
CA ARG A 42 5.75 4.85 -1.43
C ARG A 42 4.31 4.40 -1.51
N THR A 43 3.46 5.28 -2.05
CA THR A 43 2.03 5.05 -2.20
C THR A 43 1.65 5.09 -3.68
N LEU A 44 0.77 4.15 -4.05
CA LEU A 44 0.09 4.11 -5.33
C LEU A 44 -1.40 4.16 -5.01
N HIS A 45 -2.03 5.26 -5.38
CA HIS A 45 -3.45 5.53 -5.12
C HIS A 45 -4.29 5.10 -6.31
N ILE A 46 -5.43 4.47 -6.05
CA ILE A 46 -6.48 4.25 -7.05
C ILE A 46 -7.35 5.51 -7.08
N LEU A 47 -7.55 6.10 -8.26
CA LEU A 47 -8.19 7.40 -8.44
C LEU A 47 -9.69 7.30 -8.75
N ASP A 48 -10.13 6.17 -9.30
CA ASP A 48 -11.51 5.96 -9.77
C ASP A 48 -12.39 5.24 -8.74
N ARG A 49 -11.86 4.95 -7.54
CA ARG A 49 -12.55 4.27 -6.44
C ARG A 49 -12.33 5.01 -5.13
N TYR A 50 -13.40 5.20 -4.37
CA TYR A 50 -13.35 5.77 -3.03
C TYR A 50 -14.46 5.18 -2.15
N LEU A 51 -14.24 5.21 -0.84
CA LEU A 51 -15.26 4.87 0.14
C LEU A 51 -16.31 5.97 0.20
N SER A 52 -17.57 5.64 -0.04
CA SER A 52 -18.69 6.57 0.16
C SER A 52 -19.12 6.58 1.64
N ASP A 53 -19.99 7.52 1.98
CA ASP A 53 -20.73 7.59 3.25
C ASP A 53 -21.73 6.43 3.46
N ARG A 54 -22.02 5.65 2.42
CA ARG A 54 -22.91 4.49 2.49
C ARG A 54 -22.32 3.37 3.35
N THR A 55 -23.13 2.84 4.25
CA THR A 55 -22.84 1.61 5.00
C THR A 55 -22.74 0.41 4.06
N GLY A 56 -21.72 -0.40 4.25
CA GLY A 56 -21.50 -1.62 3.49
C GLY A 56 -20.18 -2.26 3.88
N SER A 57 -19.84 -3.36 3.22
CA SER A 57 -18.54 -4.01 3.37
C SER A 57 -17.58 -3.57 2.27
N LEU A 58 -16.28 -3.58 2.60
CA LEU A 58 -15.19 -3.38 1.66
C LEU A 58 -14.25 -4.57 1.75
N HIS A 59 -13.98 -5.18 0.61
CA HIS A 59 -12.90 -6.14 0.43
C HIS A 59 -11.80 -5.53 -0.44
N MET A 60 -10.57 -5.52 0.07
CA MET A 60 -9.38 -5.15 -0.69
C MET A 60 -8.37 -6.28 -0.64
N GLN A 61 -7.66 -6.51 -1.75
CA GLN A 61 -6.60 -7.51 -1.82
C GLN A 61 -5.43 -7.01 -2.66
N VAL A 62 -4.21 -7.29 -2.20
CA VAL A 62 -2.98 -7.08 -2.96
C VAL A 62 -2.12 -8.34 -2.87
N THR A 63 -1.55 -8.73 -4.01
CA THR A 63 -0.49 -9.74 -4.06
C THR A 63 0.85 -9.02 -4.15
N SER A 64 1.69 -9.20 -3.14
CA SER A 64 2.94 -8.47 -2.98
C SER A 64 4.13 -9.41 -2.79
N GLY A 65 5.31 -8.94 -3.13
CA GLY A 65 6.56 -9.67 -2.97
C GLY A 65 7.75 -8.79 -3.31
N LEU A 66 8.95 -9.28 -3.01
CA LEU A 66 10.17 -8.55 -3.29
C LEU A 66 10.53 -8.55 -4.78
N ILE A 67 11.01 -7.40 -5.27
CA ILE A 67 11.51 -7.24 -6.65
C ILE A 67 12.89 -7.88 -6.82
N LYS A 68 13.73 -7.85 -5.77
CA LYS A 68 15.06 -8.45 -5.72
C LYS A 68 15.23 -9.22 -4.41
N LYS A 69 16.15 -10.18 -4.37
CA LYS A 69 16.48 -10.88 -3.11
C LYS A 69 16.96 -9.87 -2.06
N VAL A 70 16.55 -10.11 -0.81
CA VAL A 70 16.94 -9.32 0.36
C VAL A 70 18.47 -9.32 0.52
N GLU A 71 19.09 -8.15 0.38
CA GLU A 71 20.37 -7.84 1.02
C GLU A 71 20.10 -7.18 2.39
N SER A 72 21.12 -6.98 3.23
CA SER A 72 21.03 -6.63 4.66
C SER A 72 20.09 -5.47 5.04
N ASP A 73 19.72 -4.60 4.10
CA ASP A 73 18.88 -3.41 4.33
C ASP A 73 17.36 -3.65 4.19
N ALA A 74 16.89 -4.89 3.96
CA ALA A 74 15.46 -5.14 3.83
C ALA A 74 14.68 -5.10 5.15
N GLU A 75 15.31 -4.88 6.30
CA GLU A 75 14.68 -4.94 7.62
C GLU A 75 13.49 -3.98 7.79
N TYR A 76 13.48 -2.89 7.02
CA TYR A 76 12.40 -1.89 7.00
C TYR A 76 11.50 -1.97 5.77
N THR A 77 11.62 -3.02 4.97
CA THR A 77 10.77 -3.23 3.79
C THR A 77 9.42 -3.82 4.21
N TRP A 78 8.35 -3.22 3.71
CA TRP A 78 6.99 -3.66 3.96
C TRP A 78 6.09 -3.30 2.77
N SER A 79 4.93 -3.93 2.71
CA SER A 79 3.89 -3.62 1.73
C SER A 79 2.51 -3.85 2.31
N GLY A 80 1.51 -3.11 1.82
CA GLY A 80 0.13 -3.23 2.31
C GLY A 80 -0.76 -2.11 1.83
N PHE A 81 -1.70 -1.71 2.68
CA PHE A 81 -2.75 -0.76 2.36
C PHE A 81 -2.53 0.59 3.05
N LEU A 82 -2.88 1.67 2.37
CA LEU A 82 -3.16 2.97 2.95
C LEU A 82 -4.66 3.24 2.78
N ILE A 83 -5.38 3.42 3.87
CA ILE A 83 -6.83 3.67 3.88
C ILE A 83 -7.13 4.98 4.63
N GLY A 84 -8.23 5.65 4.27
CA GLY A 84 -8.61 6.91 4.92
C GLY A 84 -7.66 8.08 4.65
N ALA A 85 -6.95 8.07 3.53
CA ALA A 85 -6.10 9.18 3.11
C ALA A 85 -6.97 10.35 2.58
N GLY A 86 -7.09 11.40 3.37
CA GLY A 86 -7.91 12.57 3.14
C GLY A 86 -9.38 12.34 3.44
N ASN A 87 -10.20 13.36 3.18
CA ASN A 87 -11.66 13.32 3.37
C ASN A 87 -12.44 13.42 2.05
N LEU A 88 -13.77 13.22 2.09
CA LEU A 88 -14.63 13.27 0.90
C LEU A 88 -14.87 14.67 0.33
N GLU A 89 -14.66 15.72 1.13
CA GLU A 89 -14.72 17.12 0.68
C GLU A 89 -13.45 17.53 -0.07
N MET A 90 -12.35 16.78 0.11
CA MET A 90 -11.07 17.01 -0.56
C MET A 90 -11.08 16.49 -2.00
N ASP A 91 -10.65 17.35 -2.93
CA ASP A 91 -10.39 16.96 -4.32
C ASP A 91 -9.53 15.69 -4.38
N TYR A 92 -9.96 14.71 -5.16
CA TYR A 92 -9.32 13.40 -5.24
C TYR A 92 -7.83 13.48 -5.64
N ARG A 93 -7.44 14.50 -6.42
CA ARG A 93 -6.05 14.73 -6.81
C ARG A 93 -5.19 15.17 -5.63
N ARG A 94 -5.77 15.88 -4.65
CA ARG A 94 -5.07 16.24 -3.41
C ARG A 94 -4.91 15.03 -2.50
N ARG A 95 -5.96 14.21 -2.37
CA ARG A 95 -5.88 12.94 -1.63
C ARG A 95 -4.80 12.02 -2.18
N ALA A 96 -4.69 11.95 -3.51
CA ALA A 96 -3.67 11.17 -4.19
C ALA A 96 -2.22 11.61 -3.86
N LEU A 97 -1.99 12.84 -3.38
CA LEU A 97 -0.67 13.31 -2.97
C LEU A 97 -0.26 12.84 -1.56
N ILE A 98 -1.17 12.24 -0.79
CA ILE A 98 -0.87 11.72 0.55
C ILE A 98 0.08 10.53 0.42
N HIS A 99 1.23 10.63 1.09
CA HIS A 99 2.34 9.71 0.87
C HIS A 99 3.13 9.46 2.17
N GLY A 100 4.43 9.73 2.18
CA GLY A 100 5.33 9.49 3.30
C GLY A 100 5.48 10.65 4.28
N ALA A 101 4.92 11.83 4.04
CA ALA A 101 4.78 12.83 5.10
C ALA A 101 3.53 12.48 5.93
N TYR A 102 3.68 12.42 7.26
CA TYR A 102 2.52 12.32 8.14
C TYR A 102 1.88 13.70 8.32
N GLY A 103 0.59 13.74 8.65
CA GLY A 103 -0.14 14.96 8.94
C GLY A 103 -1.64 14.74 8.87
N ASN A 104 -2.43 15.76 9.22
CA ASN A 104 -3.89 15.68 9.27
C ASN A 104 -4.47 14.96 8.04
N GLU A 105 -5.37 14.01 8.30
CA GLU A 105 -6.02 13.18 7.28
C GLU A 105 -5.03 12.28 6.51
N GLY A 106 -3.87 11.99 7.08
CA GLY A 106 -2.86 11.12 6.50
C GLY A 106 -3.31 9.66 6.37
N GLY A 107 -4.34 9.24 7.12
CA GLY A 107 -4.95 7.93 7.08
C GLY A 107 -4.21 6.87 7.91
N LEU A 108 -4.60 5.62 7.73
CA LEU A 108 -4.03 4.46 8.40
C LEU A 108 -3.30 3.57 7.39
N ILE A 109 -2.05 3.23 7.70
CA ILE A 109 -1.27 2.24 6.96
C ILE A 109 -1.36 0.91 7.69
N ILE A 110 -1.71 -0.15 6.96
CA ILE A 110 -1.73 -1.54 7.43
C ILE A 110 -0.81 -2.32 6.50
N ALA A 111 0.33 -2.78 7.00
CA ALA A 111 1.37 -3.41 6.18
C ALA A 111 1.89 -4.71 6.79
N LEU A 112 2.44 -5.56 5.93
CA LEU A 112 3.25 -6.72 6.33
C LEU A 112 4.72 -6.38 6.03
N ASP A 113 5.62 -6.68 6.95
CA ASP A 113 7.07 -6.53 6.73
C ASP A 113 7.77 -7.83 6.27
N VAL A 114 9.07 -7.75 6.00
CA VAL A 114 9.86 -8.93 5.54
C VAL A 114 10.03 -10.04 6.56
N ARG A 115 9.74 -9.79 7.84
CA ARG A 115 9.71 -10.82 8.89
C ARG A 115 8.36 -11.51 8.98
N GLY A 116 7.33 -10.89 8.39
CA GLY A 116 5.95 -11.34 8.46
C GLY A 116 5.17 -10.70 9.61
N ASP A 117 5.69 -9.62 10.18
CA ASP A 117 5.01 -8.84 11.21
C ASP A 117 4.01 -7.88 10.56
N ILE A 118 2.84 -7.72 11.17
CA ILE A 118 1.86 -6.72 10.77
C ILE A 118 2.20 -5.39 11.43
N LEU A 119 2.37 -4.35 10.62
CA LEU A 119 2.59 -2.97 11.02
C LEU A 119 1.31 -2.17 10.84
N LEU A 120 0.85 -1.51 11.89
CA LEU A 120 -0.17 -0.47 11.80
C LEU A 120 0.49 0.87 12.07
N ILE A 121 0.41 1.79 11.13
CA ILE A 121 1.01 3.12 11.27
C ILE A 121 -0.09 4.15 11.09
N ASP A 122 -0.32 4.94 12.13
CA ASP A 122 -1.13 6.15 12.04
C ASP A 122 -0.33 7.17 11.22
N ASN A 123 -0.78 7.45 10.00
CA ASN A 123 -0.10 8.39 9.11
C ASN A 123 -0.53 9.85 9.36
N GLU A 124 -1.35 10.12 10.37
CA GLU A 124 -1.56 11.47 10.89
C GLU A 124 -0.44 11.87 11.85
N THR A 125 -0.04 10.96 12.72
CA THR A 125 0.98 11.19 13.75
C THR A 125 2.35 10.59 13.42
N GLY A 126 2.39 9.64 12.48
CA GLY A 126 3.56 8.81 12.21
C GLY A 126 3.79 7.69 13.23
N ALA A 127 2.86 7.48 14.17
CA ALA A 127 3.02 6.51 15.25
C ALA A 127 2.78 5.08 14.78
N LEU A 128 3.63 4.15 15.21
CA LEU A 128 3.35 2.72 15.13
C LEU A 128 2.31 2.36 16.20
N LEU A 129 1.18 1.84 15.78
CA LEU A 129 0.10 1.37 16.66
C LEU A 129 0.35 -0.08 17.06
N GLN A 130 0.13 -0.38 18.33
CA GLN A 130 0.25 -1.74 18.84
C GLN A 130 -1.05 -2.52 18.56
N LEU A 131 -0.95 -3.62 17.81
CA LEU A 131 -2.02 -4.60 17.68
C LEU A 131 -1.92 -5.71 18.72
N ALA A 132 -3.04 -6.41 18.93
CA ALA A 132 -3.08 -7.71 19.57
C ALA A 132 -2.19 -8.72 18.83
N GLU A 133 -1.72 -9.76 19.52
CA GLU A 133 -0.84 -10.78 18.93
C GLU A 133 -1.41 -11.36 17.62
N PRO A 134 -0.54 -11.69 16.64
CA PRO A 134 -0.97 -12.34 15.41
C PRO A 134 -1.82 -13.58 15.70
N VAL A 135 -2.94 -13.73 14.99
CA VAL A 135 -3.81 -14.92 15.09
C VAL A 135 -3.06 -16.19 14.65
N ASP A 136 -2.10 -16.05 13.72
CA ASP A 136 -1.21 -17.12 13.28
C ASP A 136 0.26 -16.70 13.50
N LYS A 137 1.02 -17.51 14.23
CA LYS A 137 2.44 -17.27 14.53
C LYS A 137 3.38 -17.82 13.46
N ARG A 138 2.86 -18.40 12.38
CA ARG A 138 3.68 -18.83 11.25
C ARG A 138 4.32 -17.60 10.59
N PRO A 139 5.64 -17.62 10.34
CA PRO A 139 6.30 -16.50 9.69
C PRO A 139 5.76 -16.31 8.27
N HIS A 140 5.01 -15.23 8.07
CA HIS A 140 4.52 -14.80 6.76
C HIS A 140 5.63 -14.08 6.02
N ASP A 141 6.55 -14.83 5.42
CA ASP A 141 7.78 -14.26 4.85
C ASP A 141 7.52 -13.56 3.50
N LEU A 142 7.62 -12.21 3.43
CA LEU A 142 7.60 -11.46 2.16
C LEU A 142 8.76 -11.81 1.21
N ARG A 143 9.75 -12.61 1.64
CA ARG A 143 10.71 -13.24 0.71
C ARG A 143 10.03 -14.16 -0.30
N ARG A 144 8.76 -14.48 -0.09
CA ARG A 144 7.86 -15.10 -1.07
C ARG A 144 6.74 -14.13 -1.43
N THR A 145 6.10 -14.39 -2.56
CA THR A 145 4.86 -13.70 -2.91
C THR A 145 3.77 -14.06 -1.88
N VAL A 146 3.17 -13.04 -1.27
CA VAL A 146 2.06 -13.17 -0.32
C VAL A 146 0.82 -12.48 -0.85
N SER A 147 -0.35 -12.95 -0.43
CA SER A 147 -1.62 -12.24 -0.64
C SER A 147 -2.05 -11.60 0.68
N LEU A 148 -2.27 -10.30 0.67
CA LEU A 148 -2.79 -9.52 1.79
C LEU A 148 -4.23 -9.16 1.46
N SER A 149 -5.16 -9.45 2.37
CA SER A 149 -6.56 -9.05 2.27
C SER A 149 -6.93 -8.15 3.44
N LEU A 150 -7.76 -7.15 3.18
CA LEU A 150 -8.37 -6.28 4.19
C LEU A 150 -9.88 -6.32 3.99
N ASP A 151 -10.59 -6.75 5.03
CA ASP A 151 -12.04 -6.78 5.10
C ASP A 151 -12.51 -5.73 6.11
N LEU A 152 -13.32 -4.77 5.66
CA LEU A 152 -14.03 -3.84 6.52
C LEU A 152 -15.50 -4.21 6.48
N GLU A 153 -16.04 -4.62 7.63
CA GLU A 153 -17.45 -4.96 7.78
C GLU A 153 -18.20 -3.84 8.51
N PRO A 154 -19.48 -3.59 8.16
CA PRO A 154 -20.30 -2.66 8.92
C PRO A 154 -20.50 -3.19 10.35
N ARG A 155 -20.52 -2.28 11.31
CA ARG A 155 -20.85 -2.60 12.71
C ARG A 155 -22.34 -2.83 12.91
#